data_AF-A0A7J2YYD2-F1
#
_entry.id   AF-A0A7J2YYD2-F1
#
_cell.length_a   1.000
_cell.length_b   1.000
_cell.length_c   1.000
_cell.angle_alpha   90.00
_cell.angle_beta   90.00
_cell.angle_gamma   90.00
#
_symmetry.space_group_name_H-M   'P 1'
#
loop_
_entity.id
_entity.type
_entity.pdbx_description
1 polymer ?
#
loop_
_entity_poly.entity_id
_entity_poly.type
_entity_poly.pdbx_seq_one_letter_code
_entity_poly.pdbx_strand_id
1 'polypeptide(L)'
;MLAAHSYIKVAAVTDHDSVRGCRAAVELASAYPDVLIVPGVEISTPVGDMLVLGTYELPPKPWTPEAVADFARSIDGVSIVAHPFRTYGVGERAKNYKIDAIEVLNGGSTKEANAQAKEFAKTLGLPGTAGTDAHQVSELFSVYTQVEAPMNVDSVLAAIKKGKVSAQIPRGSLHF
;
A
#
# COMPACT_ATOMS: atom_id res chain seq x y z
N MET A 1 -22.71 0.41 -2.79
CA MET A 1 -22.57 0.32 -4.26
C MET A 1 -21.19 -0.28 -4.52
N LEU A 2 -21.10 -1.31 -5.35
CA LEU A 2 -19.80 -1.88 -5.75
C LEU A 2 -19.11 -0.89 -6.71
N ALA A 3 -17.91 -0.43 -6.35
CA ALA A 3 -17.06 0.33 -7.26
C ALA A 3 -16.12 -0.64 -7.96
N ALA A 4 -16.24 -0.74 -9.29
CA ALA A 4 -15.45 -1.66 -10.10
C ALA A 4 -14.71 -0.91 -11.21
N HIS A 5 -13.48 -1.34 -11.48
CA HIS A 5 -12.66 -0.84 -12.57
C HIS A 5 -12.47 -1.92 -13.65
N SER A 6 -12.29 -1.51 -14.90
CA SER A 6 -12.18 -2.45 -16.02
C SER A 6 -10.93 -3.35 -15.93
N TYR A 7 -9.83 -2.84 -15.39
CA TYR A 7 -8.56 -3.56 -15.28
C TYR A 7 -7.87 -3.52 -13.91
N ILE A 8 -8.40 -2.76 -12.93
CA ILE A 8 -7.86 -2.79 -11.55
C ILE A 8 -8.69 -3.82 -10.79
N LYS A 9 -8.05 -4.94 -10.47
CA LYS A 9 -8.68 -6.14 -9.91
C LYS A 9 -8.19 -6.51 -8.52
N VAL A 10 -7.16 -5.81 -8.03
CA VAL A 10 -6.57 -6.05 -6.71
C VAL A 10 -6.67 -4.77 -5.90
N ALA A 11 -7.10 -4.88 -4.65
CA ALA A 11 -7.11 -3.77 -3.69
C ALA A 11 -6.63 -4.23 -2.31
N ALA A 12 -6.19 -3.28 -1.49
CA ALA A 12 -6.00 -3.47 -0.06
C ALA A 12 -6.79 -2.37 0.65
N VAL A 13 -7.60 -2.75 1.64
CA VAL A 13 -8.32 -1.79 2.49
C VAL A 13 -7.53 -1.69 3.79
N THR A 14 -6.87 -0.55 4.00
CA THR A 14 -5.90 -0.35 5.07
C THR A 14 -6.37 0.77 5.99
N ASP A 15 -7.43 0.53 6.78
CA ASP A 15 -7.90 1.53 7.76
C ASP A 15 -6.81 1.81 8.80
N HIS A 16 -6.76 3.04 9.31
CA HIS A 16 -5.89 3.38 10.43
C HIS A 16 -6.19 2.51 11.66
N ASP A 17 -5.15 1.81 12.14
CA ASP A 17 -5.10 1.08 13.39
C ASP A 17 -6.24 0.06 13.60
N SER A 18 -6.83 -0.42 12.50
CA SER A 18 -8.00 -1.29 12.50
C SER A 18 -8.03 -2.20 11.28
N VAL A 19 -8.32 -3.47 11.52
CA VAL A 19 -8.48 -4.50 10.47
C VAL A 19 -9.95 -4.77 10.13
N ARG A 20 -10.88 -4.00 10.70
CA ARG A 20 -12.34 -4.25 10.56
C ARG A 20 -12.82 -4.04 9.12
N GLY A 21 -12.46 -2.92 8.48
CA GLY A 21 -12.85 -2.65 7.10
C GLY A 21 -12.19 -3.63 6.12
N CYS A 22 -10.92 -3.99 6.36
CA CYS A 22 -10.25 -5.05 5.63
C CYS A 22 -11.02 -6.38 5.66
N ARG A 23 -11.40 -6.85 6.87
CA ARG A 23 -12.14 -8.11 7.02
C ARG A 23 -13.49 -8.07 6.30
N ALA A 24 -14.24 -6.98 6.46
CA ALA A 24 -15.50 -6.78 5.77
C ALA A 24 -15.33 -6.73 4.23
N ALA A 25 -14.28 -6.09 3.74
CA ALA A 25 -13.98 -6.01 2.31
C ALA A 25 -13.65 -7.39 1.71
N VAL A 26 -12.85 -8.21 2.41
CA VAL A 26 -12.56 -9.59 1.98
C VAL A 26 -13.84 -10.43 1.92
N GLU A 27 -14.69 -10.34 2.94
CA GLU A 27 -15.96 -11.08 2.97
C GLU A 27 -16.87 -10.68 1.80
N LEU A 28 -17.04 -9.38 1.57
CA LEU A 28 -17.83 -8.87 0.44
C LEU A 28 -17.25 -9.26 -0.92
N ALA A 29 -15.93 -9.25 -1.05
CA ALA A 29 -15.24 -9.61 -2.30
C ALA A 29 -15.35 -11.10 -2.64
N SER A 30 -15.70 -11.97 -1.69
CA SER A 30 -15.87 -13.41 -1.94
C SER A 30 -16.94 -13.74 -3.00
N ALA A 31 -17.88 -12.82 -3.23
CA ALA A 31 -18.90 -12.91 -4.27
C ALA A 31 -18.38 -12.54 -5.68
N TYR A 32 -17.14 -12.04 -5.81
CA TYR A 32 -16.55 -11.48 -7.03
C TYR A 32 -15.21 -12.15 -7.34
N PRO A 33 -15.18 -13.28 -8.08
CA PRO A 33 -13.97 -14.07 -8.28
C PRO A 33 -12.87 -13.36 -9.11
N ASP A 34 -13.22 -12.28 -9.80
CA ASP A 34 -12.28 -11.44 -10.54
C ASP A 34 -11.70 -10.29 -9.70
N VAL A 35 -12.04 -10.21 -8.41
CA VAL A 35 -11.52 -9.19 -7.47
C VAL A 35 -10.78 -9.86 -6.33
N LEU A 36 -9.56 -9.40 -6.06
CA LEU A 36 -8.74 -9.83 -4.93
C LEU A 36 -8.60 -8.69 -3.92
N ILE A 37 -8.96 -8.96 -2.66
CA ILE A 37 -8.62 -8.09 -1.54
C ILE A 37 -7.41 -8.67 -0.82
N VAL A 38 -6.29 -7.94 -0.87
CA VAL A 38 -5.09 -8.22 -0.07
C VAL A 38 -5.33 -7.72 1.34
N PRO A 39 -5.26 -8.58 2.36
CA PRO A 39 -5.46 -8.15 3.74
C PRO A 39 -4.38 -7.16 4.17
N GLY A 40 -4.74 -6.13 4.94
CA GLY A 40 -3.76 -5.19 5.44
C GLY A 40 -4.33 -4.14 6.40
N VAL A 41 -3.43 -3.29 6.89
CA VAL A 41 -3.73 -2.22 7.84
C VAL A 41 -2.72 -1.08 7.66
N GLU A 42 -3.16 0.15 7.90
CA GLU A 42 -2.27 1.32 8.06
C GLU A 42 -2.07 1.58 9.55
N ILE A 43 -0.82 1.61 10.00
CA ILE A 43 -0.48 1.79 11.41
C ILE A 43 0.10 3.18 11.61
N SER A 44 -0.51 3.92 12.52
CA SER A 44 -0.02 5.23 12.93
C SER A 44 1.11 5.10 13.94
N THR A 45 2.34 5.21 13.43
CA THR A 45 3.55 5.22 14.27
C THR A 45 3.84 6.65 14.76
N PRO A 46 4.65 6.82 15.83
CA PRO A 46 5.04 8.14 16.32
C PRO A 46 5.79 9.03 15.31
N VAL A 47 6.24 8.49 14.18
CA VAL A 47 7.04 9.22 13.19
C VAL A 47 6.38 9.32 11.81
N GLY A 48 5.18 8.75 11.63
CA GLY A 48 4.45 8.69 10.37
C GLY A 48 3.83 7.32 10.13
N ASP A 49 3.02 7.19 9.09
CA ASP A 49 2.24 5.97 8.87
C ASP A 49 3.02 4.88 8.12
N MET A 50 2.67 3.62 8.41
CA MET A 50 3.22 2.45 7.75
C MET A 50 2.11 1.45 7.42
N LEU A 51 2.11 0.93 6.20
CA LEU A 51 1.23 -0.17 5.81
C LEU A 51 1.85 -1.51 6.19
N VAL A 52 1.01 -2.43 6.65
CA VAL A 52 1.32 -3.87 6.73
C VAL A 52 0.32 -4.61 5.86
N LEU A 53 0.81 -5.27 4.81
CA LEU A 53 0.02 -6.17 3.96
C LEU A 53 0.27 -7.63 4.32
N GLY A 54 -0.73 -8.48 4.11
CA GLY A 54 -0.73 -9.90 4.46
C GLY A 54 -1.24 -10.21 5.86
N THR A 55 -1.94 -9.28 6.51
CA THR A 55 -2.40 -9.45 7.89
C THR A 55 -3.90 -9.21 8.06
N TYR A 56 -4.49 -9.96 8.99
CA TYR A 56 -5.79 -9.67 9.59
C TYR A 56 -5.68 -9.22 11.05
N GLU A 57 -4.47 -9.11 11.57
CA GLU A 57 -4.17 -8.75 12.96
C GLU A 57 -3.33 -7.46 13.00
N LEU A 58 -3.43 -6.73 14.11
CA LEU A 58 -2.59 -5.57 14.37
C LEU A 58 -1.20 -6.01 14.87
N PRO A 59 -0.12 -5.28 14.54
CA PRO A 59 1.16 -5.49 15.19
C PRO A 59 1.05 -5.31 16.71
N PRO A 60 1.88 -6.01 17.51
CA PRO A 60 1.93 -5.77 18.93
C PRO A 60 2.43 -4.34 19.23
N LYS A 61 1.89 -3.72 20.28
CA LYS A 61 2.36 -2.43 20.77
C LYS A 61 3.68 -2.59 21.53
N PRO A 62 4.56 -1.56 21.55
CA PRO A 62 4.40 -0.24 20.95
C PRO A 62 4.58 -0.24 19.43
N TRP A 63 3.81 0.60 18.72
CA TRP A 63 3.89 0.73 17.25
C TRP A 63 5.03 1.65 16.83
N THR A 64 6.27 1.26 17.13
CA THR A 64 7.43 1.89 16.50
C THR A 64 7.58 1.36 15.06
N PRO A 65 8.20 2.11 14.15
CA PRO A 65 8.46 1.63 12.79
C PRO A 65 9.16 0.27 12.73
N GLU A 66 10.12 0.03 13.64
CA GLU A 66 10.81 -1.25 13.75
C GLU A 66 9.85 -2.38 14.16
N ALA A 67 9.01 -2.16 15.17
CA ALA A 67 8.04 -3.16 15.62
C ALA A 67 7.01 -3.50 14.52
N VAL A 68 6.57 -2.50 13.76
CA VAL A 68 5.66 -2.69 12.61
C VAL A 68 6.33 -3.49 11.50
N ALA A 69 7.57 -3.14 11.12
CA ALA A 69 8.32 -3.86 10.11
C ALA A 69 8.69 -5.29 10.54
N ASP A 70 9.03 -5.49 11.81
CA ASP A 70 9.33 -6.80 12.38
C ASP A 70 8.10 -7.70 12.42
N PHE A 71 6.93 -7.14 12.76
CA PHE A 71 5.66 -7.85 12.68
C PHE A 71 5.36 -8.30 11.25
N ALA A 72 5.44 -7.39 10.27
CA ALA A 72 5.22 -7.74 8.86
C ALA A 72 6.13 -8.89 8.43
N ARG A 73 7.41 -8.85 8.79
CA ARG A 73 8.36 -9.93 8.49
C ARG A 73 8.01 -11.25 9.17
N SER A 74 7.53 -11.21 10.42
CA SER A 74 7.19 -12.41 11.20
C SER A 74 6.04 -13.23 10.61
N ILE A 75 5.18 -12.59 9.80
CA ILE A 75 4.04 -13.20 9.12
C ILE A 75 4.26 -13.37 7.61
N ASP A 76 5.49 -13.20 7.13
CA ASP A 76 5.85 -13.13 5.70
C ASP A 76 5.05 -12.08 4.89
N GLY A 77 4.54 -11.07 5.58
CA GLY A 77 3.83 -9.92 5.02
C GLY A 77 4.77 -8.93 4.32
N VAL A 78 4.25 -7.73 4.08
CA VAL A 78 4.98 -6.62 3.46
C VAL A 78 4.80 -5.36 4.28
N SER A 79 5.91 -4.74 4.66
CA SER A 79 5.96 -3.42 5.30
C SER A 79 6.23 -2.32 4.26
N ILE A 80 5.39 -1.29 4.24
CA ILE A 80 5.51 -0.17 3.30
C ILE A 80 5.46 1.12 4.10
N VAL A 81 6.41 2.04 3.89
CA VAL A 81 6.25 3.40 4.43
C VAL A 81 5.22 4.14 3.60
N ALA A 82 4.14 4.57 4.23
CA ALA A 82 3.05 5.30 3.58
C ALA A 82 3.44 6.77 3.40
N HIS A 83 3.10 7.33 2.24
CA HIS A 83 3.21 8.76 1.88
C HIS A 83 4.36 9.51 2.60
N PRO A 84 5.63 9.05 2.46
CA PRO A 84 6.73 9.41 3.37
C PRO A 84 7.03 10.91 3.45
N PHE A 85 6.76 11.65 2.38
CA PHE A 85 7.04 13.09 2.29
C PHE A 85 5.78 13.95 2.32
N ARG A 86 4.62 13.39 2.71
CA ARG A 86 3.46 14.17 3.12
C ARG A 86 3.72 14.84 4.46
N THR A 87 2.94 15.86 4.79
CA THR A 87 2.95 16.43 6.14
C THR A 87 2.74 15.31 7.17
N TYR A 88 3.65 15.20 8.15
CA TYR A 88 3.73 14.12 9.16
C TYR A 88 4.18 12.73 8.68
N GLY A 89 4.65 12.59 7.44
CA GLY A 89 5.24 11.36 6.95
C GLY A 89 6.59 11.02 7.62
N VAL A 90 6.99 9.75 7.50
CA VAL A 90 8.25 9.24 8.05
C VAL A 90 9.47 9.99 7.51
N GLY A 91 9.40 10.41 6.25
CA GLY A 91 10.46 11.12 5.53
C GLY A 91 11.73 10.30 5.43
N GLU A 92 12.88 10.97 5.43
CA GLU A 92 14.18 10.31 5.32
C GLU A 92 14.52 9.37 6.48
N ARG A 93 13.80 9.46 7.61
CA ARG A 93 13.98 8.54 8.75
C ARG A 93 13.71 7.09 8.37
N ALA A 94 12.94 6.86 7.30
CA ALA A 94 12.67 5.53 6.76
C ALA A 94 13.94 4.74 6.42
N LYS A 95 15.07 5.41 6.10
CA LYS A 95 16.37 4.74 5.86
C LYS A 95 16.92 3.99 7.07
N ASN A 96 16.42 4.29 8.27
CA ASN A 96 16.85 3.67 9.51
C ASN A 96 16.09 2.37 9.83
N TYR A 97 15.05 2.02 9.03
CA TYR A 97 14.17 0.89 9.31
C TYR A 97 14.29 -0.19 8.21
N LYS A 98 14.15 -1.46 8.60
CA LYS A 98 14.20 -2.60 7.67
C LYS A 98 12.83 -2.86 7.04
N ILE A 99 12.48 -2.01 6.08
CA ILE A 99 11.20 -2.03 5.36
C ILE A 99 11.31 -2.70 3.99
N ASP A 100 10.19 -3.14 3.43
CA ASP A 100 10.15 -3.85 2.15
C ASP A 100 9.91 -2.93 0.96
N ALA A 101 9.19 -1.82 1.14
CA ALA A 101 8.88 -0.87 0.07
C ALA A 101 8.59 0.55 0.57
N ILE A 102 8.53 1.49 -0.37
CA ILE A 102 8.12 2.89 -0.15
C ILE A 102 6.89 3.16 -1.02
N GLU A 103 5.87 3.83 -0.47
CA GLU A 103 4.81 4.41 -1.30
C GLU A 103 5.36 5.63 -2.05
N VAL A 104 5.58 5.50 -3.35
CA VAL A 104 6.20 6.53 -4.20
C VAL A 104 5.18 7.37 -4.96
N LEU A 105 3.92 6.93 -4.98
CA LEU A 105 2.82 7.61 -5.64
C LEU A 105 1.54 7.45 -4.84
N ASN A 106 1.24 8.46 -4.04
CA ASN A 106 0.04 8.55 -3.23
C ASN A 106 -0.96 9.53 -3.85
N GLY A 107 -2.23 9.12 -3.97
CA GLY A 107 -3.30 9.92 -4.60
C GLY A 107 -3.63 11.21 -3.84
N GLY A 108 -3.47 11.23 -2.52
CA GLY A 108 -3.69 12.38 -1.65
C GLY A 108 -2.46 13.27 -1.42
N SER A 109 -1.32 12.95 -2.05
CA SER A 109 -0.04 13.67 -1.88
C SER A 109 0.28 14.61 -3.04
N THR A 110 1.09 15.63 -2.78
CA THR A 110 1.53 16.58 -3.82
C THR A 110 2.48 15.91 -4.82
N LYS A 111 2.62 16.52 -6.00
CA LYS A 111 3.55 16.03 -7.03
C LYS A 111 5.00 16.06 -6.54
N GLU A 112 5.35 17.08 -5.76
CA GLU A 112 6.68 17.28 -5.17
C GLU A 112 6.98 16.18 -4.14
N ALA A 113 6.02 15.88 -3.25
CA ALA A 113 6.16 14.81 -2.26
C ALA A 113 6.33 13.43 -2.93
N ASN A 114 5.53 13.14 -3.97
CA ASN A 114 5.64 11.91 -4.75
C ASN A 114 6.98 11.82 -5.51
N ALA A 115 7.46 12.93 -6.08
CA ALA A 115 8.78 12.98 -6.73
C ALA A 115 9.92 12.71 -5.74
N GLN A 116 9.84 13.29 -4.54
CA GLN A 116 10.80 13.06 -3.47
C GLN A 116 10.76 11.60 -2.99
N ALA A 117 9.57 11.02 -2.81
CA ALA A 117 9.38 9.62 -2.45
C ALA A 117 10.02 8.67 -3.47
N LYS A 118 9.82 8.94 -4.76
CA LYS A 118 10.39 8.16 -5.86
C LYS A 118 11.92 8.19 -5.88
N GLU A 119 12.53 9.37 -5.75
CA GLU A 119 14.00 9.49 -5.73
C GLU A 119 14.60 8.84 -4.46
N PHE A 120 13.90 8.97 -3.34
CA PHE A 120 14.32 8.34 -2.09
C PHE A 120 14.26 6.81 -2.15
N ALA A 121 13.18 6.23 -2.67
CA ALA A 121 13.07 4.78 -2.88
C ALA A 121 14.19 4.25 -3.78
N LYS A 122 14.50 4.98 -4.87
CA LYS A 122 15.63 4.66 -5.77
C LYS A 122 16.97 4.71 -5.05
N THR A 123 17.20 5.71 -4.20
CA THR A 123 18.42 5.85 -3.40
C THR A 123 18.61 4.67 -2.43
N LEU A 124 17.53 4.17 -1.85
CA LEU A 124 17.55 3.00 -0.97
C LEU A 124 17.57 1.65 -1.70
N GLY A 125 17.37 1.64 -3.03
CA GLY A 125 17.21 0.42 -3.80
C GLY A 125 15.93 -0.35 -3.44
N LEU A 126 14.90 0.34 -2.94
CA LEU A 126 13.64 -0.26 -2.51
C LEU A 126 12.56 -0.19 -3.60
N PRO A 127 11.69 -1.21 -3.69
CA PRO A 127 10.47 -1.17 -4.48
C PRO A 127 9.59 0.05 -4.19
N GLY A 128 8.98 0.60 -5.24
CA GLY A 128 8.02 1.71 -5.15
C GLY A 128 6.59 1.26 -5.42
N THR A 129 5.68 1.48 -4.47
CA THR A 129 4.25 1.21 -4.60
C THR A 129 3.43 2.49 -4.80
N ALA A 130 2.17 2.32 -5.16
CA ALA A 130 1.18 3.38 -5.28
C ALA A 130 -0.14 2.99 -4.62
N GLY A 131 -0.74 3.95 -3.92
CA GLY A 131 -2.02 3.83 -3.23
C GLY A 131 -2.84 5.11 -3.40
N THR A 132 -4.16 4.96 -3.52
CA THR A 132 -5.04 6.12 -3.72
C THR A 132 -5.21 6.93 -2.44
N ASP A 133 -5.06 6.30 -1.27
CA ASP A 133 -5.38 6.88 0.03
C ASP A 133 -6.82 7.45 0.04
N ALA A 134 -7.73 6.65 -0.51
CA ALA A 134 -9.09 7.08 -0.82
C ALA A 134 -9.97 7.05 0.42
N HIS A 135 -10.50 8.22 0.77
CA HIS A 135 -11.51 8.46 1.78
C HIS A 135 -12.91 8.70 1.15
N GLN A 136 -12.97 8.86 -0.17
CA GLN A 136 -14.18 9.03 -0.95
C GLN A 136 -14.18 8.16 -2.21
N VAL A 137 -15.37 7.79 -2.69
CA VAL A 137 -15.52 6.95 -3.90
C VAL A 137 -14.85 7.58 -5.14
N SER A 138 -14.87 8.91 -5.25
CA SER A 138 -14.25 9.65 -6.36
C SER A 138 -12.72 9.57 -6.40
N GLU A 139 -12.08 9.17 -5.30
CA GLU A 139 -10.62 9.06 -5.18
C GLU A 139 -10.11 7.67 -5.56
N LEU A 140 -11.02 6.68 -5.60
CA LEU A 140 -10.71 5.32 -6.02
C LEU A 140 -10.11 5.31 -7.43
N PHE A 141 -9.17 4.40 -7.63
CA PHE A 141 -8.48 4.16 -8.89
C PHE A 141 -7.63 5.33 -9.42
N SER A 142 -7.48 6.45 -8.69
CA SER A 142 -6.70 7.63 -9.14
C SER A 142 -5.22 7.34 -9.43
N VAL A 143 -4.64 6.38 -8.70
CA VAL A 143 -3.30 5.81 -8.89
C VAL A 143 -3.34 4.32 -8.52
N TYR A 144 -2.41 3.52 -9.02
CA TYR A 144 -2.36 2.09 -8.70
C TYR A 144 -0.97 1.51 -8.86
N THR A 145 -0.73 0.37 -8.20
CA THR A 145 0.47 -0.44 -8.40
C THR A 145 0.19 -1.50 -9.46
N GLN A 146 0.92 -1.49 -10.57
CA GLN A 146 0.96 -2.62 -11.49
C GLN A 146 1.84 -3.71 -10.88
N VAL A 147 1.33 -4.94 -10.79
CA VAL A 147 2.00 -6.08 -10.14
C VAL A 147 2.20 -7.20 -11.17
N GLU A 148 3.44 -7.65 -11.36
CA GLU A 148 3.75 -8.78 -12.25
C GLU A 148 3.68 -10.11 -11.49
N ALA A 149 2.45 -10.56 -11.22
CA ALA A 149 2.19 -11.77 -10.46
C ALA A 149 0.83 -12.42 -10.78
N PRO A 150 0.66 -13.73 -10.50
CA PRO A 150 -0.66 -14.32 -10.38
C PRO A 150 -1.54 -13.60 -9.36
N MET A 151 -2.86 -13.60 -9.59
CA MET A 151 -3.84 -12.92 -8.73
C MET A 151 -4.17 -13.75 -7.48
N ASN A 152 -3.23 -13.83 -6.55
CA ASN A 152 -3.43 -14.32 -5.17
C ASN A 152 -2.54 -13.53 -4.20
N VAL A 153 -2.90 -13.55 -2.92
CA VAL A 153 -2.25 -12.75 -1.87
C VAL A 153 -0.74 -12.97 -1.85
N ASP A 154 -0.29 -14.22 -1.67
CA ASP A 154 1.13 -14.57 -1.53
C ASP A 154 1.96 -14.10 -2.72
N SER A 155 1.42 -14.26 -3.94
CA SER A 155 2.08 -13.85 -5.17
C SER A 155 2.21 -12.33 -5.28
N VAL A 156 1.19 -11.58 -4.86
CA VAL A 156 1.23 -10.10 -4.81
C VAL A 156 2.26 -9.63 -3.79
N LEU A 157 2.25 -10.18 -2.56
CA LEU A 157 3.22 -9.85 -1.52
C LEU A 157 4.66 -10.14 -1.97
N ALA A 158 4.89 -11.32 -2.56
CA ALA A 158 6.19 -11.70 -3.08
C ALA A 158 6.66 -10.80 -4.23
N ALA A 159 5.76 -10.33 -5.09
CA ALA A 159 6.09 -9.43 -6.18
C ALA A 159 6.50 -8.05 -5.67
N ILE A 160 5.82 -7.51 -4.65
CA ILE A 160 6.23 -6.25 -4.00
C ILE A 160 7.64 -6.41 -3.42
N LYS A 161 7.90 -7.45 -2.59
CA LYS A 161 9.22 -7.71 -1.99
C LYS A 161 10.35 -7.85 -3.03
N LYS A 162 10.04 -8.38 -4.21
CA LYS A 162 11.01 -8.60 -5.30
C LYS A 162 11.14 -7.40 -6.26
N GLY A 163 10.43 -6.29 -6.03
CA GLY A 163 10.44 -5.14 -6.93
C GLY A 163 9.79 -5.39 -8.28
N LYS A 164 8.94 -6.42 -8.40
CA LYS A 164 8.16 -6.74 -9.61
C LYS A 164 6.88 -5.91 -9.68
N VAL A 165 7.02 -4.63 -9.36
CA VAL A 165 5.91 -3.68 -9.23
C VAL A 165 6.29 -2.33 -9.83
N SER A 166 5.30 -1.60 -10.34
CA SER A 166 5.49 -0.22 -10.78
C SER A 166 4.28 0.65 -10.43
N ALA A 167 4.55 1.85 -9.93
CA ALA A 167 3.54 2.86 -9.65
C ALA A 167 3.03 3.50 -10.96
N GLN A 168 1.70 3.53 -11.13
CA GLN A 168 1.04 3.99 -12.34
C GLN A 168 -0.09 4.99 -12.02
N ILE A 169 -0.33 5.90 -12.96
CA ILE A 169 -1.55 6.71 -13.03
C ILE A 169 -2.40 6.10 -14.15
N PRO A 170 -3.72 5.89 -14.00
CA PRO A 170 -4.58 5.48 -15.10
C PRO A 170 -4.40 6.42 -16.29
N ARG A 171 -4.13 5.86 -17.46
CA ARG A 171 -4.25 6.65 -18.69
C ARG A 171 -5.73 6.95 -18.86
N GLY A 172 -6.09 8.22 -18.92
CA GLY A 172 -7.44 8.61 -19.32
C GLY A 172 -7.78 7.92 -20.63
N SER A 173 -9.00 7.42 -20.76
CA SER A 173 -9.49 6.96 -22.05
C SER A 173 -9.40 8.13 -23.02
N LEU A 174 -8.54 8.02 -24.04
CA LEU A 174 -8.67 8.80 -25.26
C LEU A 174 -9.99 8.37 -25.89
N HIS A 175 -11.07 9.08 -25.54
CA HIS A 175 -12.31 9.00 -26.29
C HIS A 175 -12.06 9.77 -27.60
N PHE A 176 -12.00 9.03 -28.72
CA PHE A 176 -12.18 9.61 -30.04
C PHE A 176 -13.66 9.93 -30.25
#